data_AF-A0A6M4P6N7-F1
#
_entry.id   AF-A0A6M4P6N7-F1
#
_cell.length_a   1.000
_cell.length_b   1.000
_cell.length_c   1.000
_cell.angle_alpha   90.00
_cell.angle_beta   90.00
_cell.angle_gamma   90.00
#
_symmetry.space_group_name_H-M   'P 1'
#
loop_
_entity.id
_entity.type
_entity.pdbx_description
1 polymer ?
#
loop_
_entity_poly.entity_id
_entity_poly.type
_entity_poly.pdbx_seq_one_letter_code
_entity_poly.pdbx_strand_id
1 'polypeptide(L)'
;MIALSGEVTIYLSSLATKEGNEKILDAMVLPGPRFSMETMEIEGVEYSSYQFLEHGVAFSFTDKVLDAIFIFIVANSQYKKYALVDRLFDNIERFSTRSEVVKSLGMPSVEKEMFIKYYLDKNKYIHFEFSSKDVLTLITLGCRD
;
A
#
# COMPACT_ATOMS: atom_id res chain seq x y z
N MET A 1 19.71 4.39 -1.63
CA MET A 1 18.43 4.47 -2.36
C MET A 1 17.96 3.04 -2.56
N ILE A 2 16.75 2.71 -2.12
CA ILE A 2 16.21 1.35 -2.25
C ILE A 2 15.86 1.16 -3.73
N ALA A 3 16.38 0.11 -4.35
CA ALA A 3 15.98 -0.26 -5.70
C ALA A 3 14.65 -1.02 -5.61
N LEU A 4 13.60 -0.44 -6.16
CA LEU A 4 12.26 -1.03 -6.20
C LEU A 4 11.89 -1.40 -7.63
N SER A 5 11.26 -2.56 -7.78
CA SER A 5 10.75 -3.10 -9.03
C SER A 5 9.44 -3.85 -8.79
N GLY A 6 8.70 -4.14 -9.86
CA GLY A 6 7.36 -4.71 -9.79
C GLY A 6 6.25 -3.65 -9.78
N GLU A 7 5.01 -4.12 -9.60
CA GLU A 7 3.79 -3.32 -9.63
C GLU A 7 3.74 -2.27 -8.49
N VAL A 8 4.54 -2.43 -7.42
CA VAL A 8 4.69 -1.42 -6.36
C VAL A 8 5.10 -0.06 -6.92
N THR A 9 5.88 -0.02 -8.00
CA THR A 9 6.35 1.22 -8.63
C THR A 9 5.21 2.01 -9.26
N ILE A 10 4.20 1.31 -9.80
CA ILE A 10 2.99 1.92 -10.38
C ILE A 10 2.19 2.59 -9.26
N TYR A 11 1.90 1.85 -8.19
CA TYR A 11 1.21 2.39 -7.02
C TYR A 11 1.95 3.60 -6.42
N LEU A 12 3.26 3.50 -6.19
CA LEU A 12 4.07 4.60 -5.68
C LEU A 12 4.05 5.83 -6.60
N SER A 13 3.97 5.64 -7.91
CA SER A 13 3.90 6.75 -8.87
C SER A 13 2.57 7.52 -8.80
N SER A 14 1.49 6.86 -8.35
CA SER A 14 0.15 7.44 -8.23
C SER A 14 -0.05 8.28 -6.95
N LEU A 15 0.74 8.02 -5.90
CA LEU A 15 0.69 8.79 -4.65
C LEU A 15 0.96 10.30 -4.89
N ALA A 16 0.29 11.14 -4.10
CA ALA A 16 0.29 12.60 -4.19
C ALA A 16 -0.24 13.16 -5.52
N THR A 17 -1.09 12.41 -6.22
CA THR A 17 -1.80 12.89 -7.40
C THR A 17 -3.28 13.08 -7.09
N LYS A 18 -3.91 13.99 -7.82
CA LYS A 18 -5.33 14.30 -7.67
C LYS A 18 -6.19 13.23 -8.35
N GLU A 19 -7.32 12.89 -7.74
CA GLU A 19 -8.38 12.05 -8.31
C GLU A 19 -8.67 12.44 -9.77
N GLY A 20 -8.74 11.42 -10.64
CA GLY A 20 -8.85 11.59 -12.09
C GLY A 20 -7.50 11.64 -12.83
N ASN A 21 -6.36 11.64 -12.14
CA ASN A 21 -5.05 11.52 -12.77
C ASN A 21 -4.85 10.11 -13.40
N GLU A 22 -4.22 10.05 -14.57
CA GLU A 22 -3.95 8.79 -15.29
C GLU A 22 -3.14 7.78 -14.47
N LYS A 23 -2.24 8.24 -13.60
CA LYS A 23 -1.45 7.33 -12.74
C LYS A 23 -2.30 6.60 -11.71
N ILE A 24 -3.39 7.22 -11.25
CA ILE A 24 -4.35 6.55 -10.36
C ILE A 24 -5.10 5.49 -11.16
N LEU A 25 -5.49 5.80 -12.40
CA LEU A 25 -6.14 4.83 -13.29
C LEU A 25 -5.23 3.62 -13.54
N ASP A 26 -3.95 3.83 -13.87
CA ASP A 26 -2.97 2.76 -14.07
C ASP A 26 -2.85 1.87 -12.83
N ALA A 27 -2.82 2.48 -11.64
CA ALA A 27 -2.78 1.76 -10.37
C ALA A 27 -4.09 0.98 -10.07
N MET A 28 -5.26 1.54 -10.42
CA MET A 28 -6.57 0.90 -10.21
C MET A 28 -6.82 -0.29 -11.15
N VAL A 29 -6.15 -0.36 -12.31
CA VAL A 29 -6.24 -1.51 -13.22
C VAL A 29 -5.64 -2.78 -12.59
N LEU A 30 -4.67 -2.64 -11.68
CA LEU A 30 -3.98 -3.76 -11.03
C LEU A 30 -4.88 -4.64 -10.15
N PRO A 31 -5.67 -4.10 -9.20
CA PRO A 31 -6.64 -4.92 -8.46
C PRO A 31 -7.82 -5.36 -9.33
N GLY A 32 -8.17 -4.61 -10.38
CA GLY A 32 -9.26 -4.91 -11.31
C GLY A 32 -10.46 -3.98 -11.15
N PRO A 33 -11.49 -4.09 -12.01
CA PRO A 33 -12.47 -3.00 -12.22
C PRO A 33 -13.56 -2.86 -11.14
N ARG A 34 -13.63 -3.77 -10.16
CA ARG A 34 -14.73 -3.80 -9.18
C ARG A 34 -14.27 -3.21 -7.84
N PHE A 35 -14.79 -2.02 -7.54
CA PHE A 35 -14.59 -1.35 -6.26
C PHE A 35 -15.87 -0.66 -5.78
N SER A 36 -15.94 -0.39 -4.48
CA SER A 36 -16.90 0.54 -3.89
C SER A 36 -16.19 1.83 -3.49
N MET A 37 -16.95 2.93 -3.41
CA MET A 37 -16.45 4.20 -2.92
C MET A 37 -17.16 4.56 -1.62
N GLU A 38 -16.38 4.99 -0.63
CA GLU A 38 -16.90 5.59 0.60
C GLU A 38 -16.33 7.00 0.72
N THR A 39 -17.18 7.97 1.08
CA THR A 39 -16.78 9.38 1.24
C THR A 39 -17.37 9.92 2.54
N MET A 40 -16.59 10.70 3.27
CA MET A 40 -17.02 11.43 4.45
C MET A 40 -16.36 12.81 4.49
N GLU A 41 -16.99 13.77 5.16
CA GLU A 41 -16.42 15.10 5.38
C GLU A 41 -16.23 15.32 6.89
N ILE A 42 -15.03 15.72 7.30
CA ILE A 42 -14.71 16.07 8.69
C ILE A 42 -14.06 17.44 8.69
N GLU A 43 -14.64 18.39 9.42
CA GLU A 43 -14.10 19.76 9.57
C GLU A 43 -13.84 20.47 8.21
N GLY A 44 -14.65 20.16 7.19
CA GLY A 44 -14.52 20.73 5.84
C GLY A 44 -13.47 20.06 4.94
N VAL A 45 -12.83 18.99 5.41
CA VAL A 45 -11.90 18.16 4.64
C VAL A 45 -12.63 16.91 4.16
N GLU A 46 -12.54 16.63 2.86
CA GLU A 46 -13.14 15.44 2.24
C GLU A 46 -12.18 14.26 2.37
N TYR A 47 -12.65 13.18 3.00
CA TYR A 47 -11.95 11.90 3.04
C TYR A 47 -12.72 10.90 2.21
N SER A 48 -12.06 10.28 1.24
CA SER A 48 -12.68 9.24 0.43
C SER A 48 -11.79 8.01 0.31
N SER A 49 -12.41 6.86 0.03
CA SER A 49 -11.69 5.63 -0.23
C SER A 49 -12.29 4.86 -1.39
N TYR A 50 -11.43 4.32 -2.25
CA TYR A 50 -11.81 3.34 -3.25
C TYR A 50 -11.41 1.95 -2.76
N GLN A 51 -12.40 1.09 -2.54
CA GLN A 51 -12.24 -0.17 -1.84
C GLN A 51 -12.43 -1.34 -2.80
N PHE A 52 -11.33 -2.01 -3.14
CA PHE A 52 -11.32 -3.24 -3.92
C PHE A 52 -11.39 -4.45 -2.98
N LEU A 53 -12.52 -4.59 -2.28
CA LEU A 53 -12.70 -5.54 -1.17
C LEU A 53 -12.30 -6.98 -1.53
N GLU A 54 -12.75 -7.46 -2.69
CA GLU A 54 -12.48 -8.83 -3.17
C GLU A 54 -11.03 -9.02 -3.68
N HIS A 55 -10.29 -7.93 -3.85
CA HIS A 55 -8.91 -7.93 -4.36
C HIS A 55 -7.89 -7.49 -3.31
N GLY A 56 -8.31 -7.10 -2.11
CA GLY A 56 -7.39 -6.77 -1.02
C GLY A 56 -6.61 -5.48 -1.24
N VAL A 57 -7.22 -4.47 -1.86
CA VAL A 57 -6.60 -3.15 -2.07
C VAL A 57 -7.56 -2.04 -1.66
N ALA A 58 -7.06 -1.00 -1.02
CA ALA A 58 -7.80 0.24 -0.79
C ALA A 58 -6.94 1.46 -1.12
N PHE A 59 -7.53 2.44 -1.79
CA PHE A 59 -6.95 3.76 -2.04
C PHE A 59 -7.61 4.74 -1.09
N SER A 60 -6.84 5.58 -0.41
CA SER A 60 -7.33 6.57 0.55
C SER A 60 -6.94 7.96 0.11
N PHE A 61 -7.92 8.86 0.09
CA PHE A 61 -7.77 10.22 -0.39
C PHE A 61 -8.15 11.21 0.69
N THR A 62 -7.39 12.30 0.78
CA THR A 62 -7.73 13.52 1.52
C THR A 62 -7.79 14.67 0.52
N ASP A 63 -8.90 15.41 0.51
CA ASP A 63 -9.20 16.48 -0.45
C ASP A 63 -8.92 16.09 -1.90
N LYS A 64 -9.32 14.87 -2.25
CA LYS A 64 -9.16 14.26 -3.58
C LYS A 64 -7.71 14.03 -3.99
N VAL A 65 -6.76 14.09 -3.07
CA VAL A 65 -5.36 13.72 -3.31
C VAL A 65 -5.13 12.31 -2.76
N LEU A 66 -4.48 11.45 -3.54
CA LEU A 66 -4.19 10.08 -3.10
C LEU A 66 -3.03 10.08 -2.09
N ASP A 67 -3.34 9.81 -0.83
CA ASP A 67 -2.37 9.86 0.27
C ASP A 67 -1.83 8.50 0.64
N ALA A 68 -2.66 7.45 0.57
CA ALA A 68 -2.26 6.12 0.94
C ALA A 68 -2.93 5.03 0.11
N ILE A 69 -2.21 3.92 -0.05
CA ILE A 69 -2.68 2.69 -0.67
C ILE A 69 -2.39 1.55 0.30
N PHE A 70 -3.41 0.77 0.61
CA PHE A 70 -3.36 -0.37 1.52
C PHE A 70 -3.48 -1.66 0.70
N ILE A 71 -2.54 -2.58 0.89
CA ILE A 71 -2.49 -3.86 0.19
C ILE A 71 -2.50 -4.99 1.21
N PHE A 72 -3.64 -5.65 1.34
CA PHE A 72 -3.90 -6.68 2.33
C PHE A 72 -3.30 -8.01 1.89
N ILE A 73 -2.15 -8.39 2.44
CA ILE A 73 -1.45 -9.64 2.10
C ILE A 73 -2.17 -10.84 2.69
N VAL A 74 -2.78 -10.65 3.86
CA VAL A 74 -3.67 -11.60 4.52
C VAL A 74 -5.08 -11.01 4.58
N ALA A 75 -6.10 -11.84 4.37
CA ALA A 75 -7.49 -11.42 4.46
C ALA A 75 -7.85 -11.02 5.91
N ASN A 76 -8.75 -10.04 6.04
CA ASN A 76 -9.36 -9.68 7.32
C ASN A 76 -10.90 -9.74 7.21
N SER A 77 -11.62 -9.13 8.15
CA SER A 77 -13.09 -9.13 8.16
C SER A 77 -13.73 -8.42 6.97
N GLN A 78 -13.01 -7.50 6.32
CA GLN A 78 -13.54 -6.64 5.26
C GLN A 78 -12.89 -6.92 3.90
N TYR A 79 -11.57 -7.14 3.87
CA TYR A 79 -10.79 -7.32 2.65
C TYR A 79 -10.36 -8.78 2.48
N LYS A 80 -10.50 -9.29 1.26
CA LYS A 80 -9.81 -10.50 0.82
C LYS A 80 -8.31 -10.24 0.71
N LYS A 81 -7.54 -11.30 0.54
CA LYS A 81 -6.10 -11.21 0.31
C LYS A 81 -5.79 -10.72 -1.10
N TYR A 82 -4.73 -9.94 -1.24
CA TYR A 82 -4.16 -9.58 -2.53
C TYR A 82 -3.63 -10.86 -3.22
N ALA A 83 -4.15 -11.12 -4.42
CA ALA A 83 -3.87 -12.37 -5.12
C ALA A 83 -2.46 -12.40 -5.73
N LEU A 84 -1.99 -11.26 -6.25
CA LEU A 84 -0.81 -11.13 -7.11
C LEU A 84 0.42 -10.61 -6.36
N VAL A 85 0.67 -11.10 -5.14
CA VAL A 85 1.80 -10.60 -4.31
C VAL A 85 3.14 -10.73 -5.05
N ASP A 86 3.34 -11.81 -5.79
CA ASP A 86 4.58 -12.09 -6.53
C ASP A 86 4.83 -11.10 -7.70
N ARG A 87 3.84 -10.27 -8.06
CA ARG A 87 4.00 -9.18 -9.04
C ARG A 87 4.24 -7.83 -8.37
N LEU A 88 3.91 -7.70 -7.09
CA LEU A 88 3.99 -6.44 -6.36
C LEU A 88 5.45 -6.03 -6.14
N PHE A 89 6.25 -6.99 -5.67
CA PHE A 89 7.70 -6.87 -5.49
C PHE A 89 8.37 -8.10 -6.06
N ASP A 90 9.50 -7.95 -6.74
CA ASP A 90 10.22 -9.10 -7.31
C ASP A 90 10.75 -10.08 -6.24
N ASN A 91 10.96 -9.60 -5.01
CA ASN A 91 11.68 -10.32 -3.95
C ASN A 91 10.93 -10.31 -2.59
N ILE A 92 9.63 -10.05 -2.58
CA ILE A 92 8.80 -10.16 -1.37
C ILE A 92 7.58 -11.02 -1.71
N GLU A 93 7.39 -12.07 -0.94
CA GLU A 93 6.33 -13.06 -1.12
C GLU A 93 5.25 -12.90 -0.05
N ARG A 94 4.10 -13.55 -0.26
CA ARG A 94 2.94 -13.47 0.65
C ARG A 94 3.26 -13.80 2.11
N PHE A 95 4.19 -14.73 2.35
CA PHE A 95 4.52 -15.19 3.68
C PHE A 95 5.89 -14.69 4.15
N SER A 96 6.42 -13.66 3.50
CA SER A 96 7.70 -13.09 3.91
C SER A 96 7.67 -12.64 5.36
N THR A 97 8.73 -13.02 6.06
CA THR A 97 9.07 -12.57 7.39
C THR A 97 9.70 -11.20 7.37
N ARG A 98 9.81 -10.55 8.54
CA ARG A 98 10.54 -9.29 8.64
C ARG A 98 11.97 -9.43 8.15
N SER A 99 12.65 -10.51 8.54
CA SER A 99 14.02 -10.78 8.13
C SER A 99 14.16 -10.92 6.61
N GLU A 100 13.19 -11.51 5.93
CA GLU A 100 13.20 -11.66 4.46
C GLU A 100 12.96 -10.33 3.76
N VAL A 101 12.04 -9.49 4.26
CA VAL A 101 11.85 -8.14 3.75
C VAL A 101 13.11 -7.29 3.93
N VAL A 102 13.77 -7.35 5.09
CA VAL A 102 15.04 -6.64 5.36
C VAL A 102 16.18 -7.16 4.48
N LYS A 103 16.26 -8.48 4.26
CA LYS A 103 17.23 -9.06 3.33
C LYS A 103 17.02 -8.56 1.90
N SER A 104 15.76 -8.35 1.52
CA SER A 104 15.33 -7.91 0.18
C SER A 104 15.56 -6.40 -0.05
N LEU A 105 15.19 -5.57 0.92
CA LEU A 105 15.19 -4.09 0.76
C LEU A 105 16.32 -3.37 1.51
N GLY A 106 17.08 -4.08 2.33
CA GLY A 106 18.08 -3.51 3.24
C GLY A 106 17.50 -3.08 4.58
N MET A 107 18.26 -2.30 5.35
CA MET A 107 17.84 -1.88 6.69
C MET A 107 16.68 -0.85 6.63
N PRO A 108 15.64 -1.01 7.46
CA PRO A 108 14.52 -0.08 7.49
C PRO A 108 14.89 1.25 8.16
N SER A 109 14.14 2.30 7.84
CA SER A 109 14.28 3.61 8.50
C SER A 109 13.68 3.62 9.91
N VAL A 110 12.63 2.82 10.12
CA VAL A 110 11.99 2.63 11.42
C VAL A 110 11.71 1.14 11.59
N GLU A 111 12.02 0.62 12.77
CA GLU A 111 11.71 -0.74 13.17
C GLU A 111 11.00 -0.71 14.53
N LYS A 112 9.85 -1.41 14.59
CA LYS A 112 9.00 -1.58 15.78
C LYS A 112 8.55 -3.04 15.85
N GLU A 113 8.02 -3.42 17.01
CA GLU A 113 7.62 -4.80 17.30
C GLU A 113 6.72 -5.42 16.24
N MET A 114 5.79 -4.64 15.67
CA MET A 114 4.78 -5.13 14.72
C MET A 114 4.98 -4.62 13.30
N PHE A 115 5.97 -3.75 13.05
CA PHE A 115 6.16 -3.17 11.72
C PHE A 115 7.57 -2.67 11.43
N ILE A 116 7.89 -2.57 10.14
CA ILE A 116 9.05 -1.83 9.65
C ILE A 116 8.61 -0.80 8.61
N LYS A 117 9.30 0.34 8.55
CA LYS A 117 9.01 1.41 7.60
C LYS A 117 10.27 1.86 6.89
N TYR A 118 10.18 2.05 5.58
CA TYR A 118 11.21 2.57 4.71
C TYR A 118 10.78 3.93 4.17
N TYR A 119 11.55 4.99 4.44
CA TYR A 119 11.38 6.26 3.75
C TYR A 119 12.10 6.18 2.40
N LEU A 120 11.34 6.37 1.32
CA LEU A 120 11.89 6.35 -0.04
C LEU A 120 12.52 7.70 -0.39
N ASP A 121 11.85 8.76 0.03
CA ASP A 121 12.30 10.15 -0.09
C ASP A 121 11.67 11.01 1.03
N LYS A 122 11.70 12.33 0.87
CA LYS A 122 11.10 13.28 1.82
C LYS A 122 9.58 13.22 1.90
N ASN A 123 8.91 12.64 0.92
CA ASN A 123 7.47 12.66 0.73
C ASN A 123 6.83 11.25 0.76
N LYS A 124 7.56 10.16 0.51
CA LYS A 124 6.97 8.82 0.33
C LYS A 124 7.59 7.76 1.24
N TYR A 125 6.78 6.79 1.64
CA TYR A 125 7.21 5.65 2.43
C TYR A 125 6.54 4.34 2.01
N ILE A 126 7.18 3.24 2.39
CA ILE A 126 6.59 1.89 2.42
C ILE A 126 6.59 1.40 3.86
N HIS A 127 5.44 0.92 4.32
CA HIS A 127 5.23 0.41 5.66
C HIS A 127 4.77 -1.04 5.55
N PHE A 128 5.49 -1.95 6.19
CA PHE A 128 5.18 -3.37 6.25
C PHE A 128 4.76 -3.72 7.67
N GLU A 129 3.54 -4.23 7.82
CA GLU A 129 3.01 -4.72 9.09
C GLU A 129 3.06 -6.24 9.12
N PHE A 130 3.40 -6.79 10.29
CA PHE A 130 3.54 -8.22 10.51
C PHE A 130 2.62 -8.68 11.64
N SER A 131 2.18 -9.92 11.53
CA SER A 131 1.51 -10.61 12.63
C SER A 131 2.47 -10.91 13.80
N SER A 132 1.93 -11.33 14.94
CA SER A 132 2.73 -11.79 16.09
C SER A 132 3.59 -13.03 15.81
N LYS A 133 3.36 -13.71 14.67
CA LYS A 133 4.19 -14.82 14.17
C LYS A 133 5.25 -14.37 13.16
N ASP A 134 5.48 -13.06 13.05
CA ASP A 134 6.40 -12.42 12.12
C ASP A 134 6.09 -12.72 10.64
N VAL A 135 4.82 -12.82 10.28
CA VAL A 135 4.37 -13.00 8.89
C VAL A 135 3.73 -11.72 8.39
N LEU A 136 4.11 -11.26 7.20
CA LEU A 136 3.58 -10.06 6.54
C LEU A 136 2.04 -10.11 6.40
N THR A 137 1.36 -9.05 6.85
CA THR A 137 -0.11 -8.97 6.83
C THR A 137 -0.65 -7.83 5.98
N LEU A 138 0.03 -6.68 5.99
CA LEU A 138 -0.40 -5.47 5.30
C LEU A 138 0.83 -4.71 4.80
N ILE A 139 0.73 -4.18 3.58
CA ILE A 139 1.67 -3.20 3.04
C ILE A 139 0.90 -1.89 2.84
N THR A 140 1.42 -0.81 3.41
CA THR A 140 0.93 0.55 3.17
C THR A 140 1.96 1.35 2.41
N LEU A 141 1.55 1.90 1.28
CA LEU A 141 2.30 2.90 0.52
C LEU A 141 1.69 4.25 0.84
N GLY A 142 2.47 5.23 1.28
CA GLY A 142 1.89 6.49 1.74
C GLY A 142 2.75 7.71 1.52
N CYS A 143 2.07 8.86 1.48
CA CYS A 143 2.66 10.18 1.57
C CYS A 143 3.02 10.50 3.03
N ARG A 144 4.12 11.21 3.24
CA ARG A 144 4.48 11.78 4.53
C ARG A 144 3.73 13.09 4.70
N ASP A 145 3.14 13.27 5.88
CA ASP A 145 2.61 14.56 6.34
C ASP A 145 3.73 15.61 6.44
#